data_AF-A0A6A7AMJ6-F1
#
_entry.id   AF-A0A6A7AMJ6-F1
#
_cell.length_a   1.000
_cell.length_b   1.000
_cell.length_c   1.000
_cell.angle_alpha   90.00
_cell.angle_beta   90.00
_cell.angle_gamma   90.00
#
_symmetry.space_group_name_H-M   'P 1'
#
loop_
_entity.id
_entity.type
_entity.pdbx_description
1 polymer ?
#
loop_
_entity_poly.entity_id
_entity_poly.type
_entity_poly.pdbx_seq_one_letter_code
_entity_poly.pdbx_strand_id
1 'polypeptide(L)'
;MKYHDKPWGKKRQAVTAIGKMMKQAGVFQIRLDESTAWVQPNVTMGALVQATMKERLIPAVVASSKDTTVVEAFTTETCSSSSFRYGTFDCAVLSFKGVRRDGQEIMVKLHDGDAVDQLLEGVLITLLEIVLVPAGKYVEITYWPVDSLSDALLRIMPKEPKSSSHYKSAVDDSTDFVDGIMFEWFLGVVVTGRITSAVDHIHSGLKDSDTFMQHAESIGSKLQGTLDTLVETVPLIDYLFRYDVGPLARRKRRSGSRRDSFVTQDCTGAVLDVILPTLSEISDAVSSHWCKSTVPISMARVEPHSTFGRRRPGVRSTLDGVRWHVRAVGCERKKKRN
;
A
#
# COMPACT_ATOMS: atom_id res chain seq x y z
N MET A 1 -28.58 -52.46 -24.31
CA MET A 1 -27.67 -51.79 -23.35
C MET A 1 -27.38 -50.39 -23.88
N LYS A 2 -28.14 -49.38 -23.44
CA LYS A 2 -28.00 -47.98 -23.91
C LYS A 2 -26.88 -47.32 -23.10
N TYR A 3 -25.83 -46.87 -23.78
CA TYR A 3 -24.78 -46.05 -23.19
C TYR A 3 -25.37 -44.68 -22.84
N HIS A 4 -25.31 -44.33 -21.56
CA HIS A 4 -25.69 -43.01 -21.05
C HIS A 4 -24.70 -41.94 -21.56
N ASP A 5 -25.27 -40.85 -22.08
CA ASP A 5 -24.57 -39.65 -22.50
C ASP A 5 -23.76 -39.01 -21.36
N LYS A 6 -22.55 -38.59 -21.71
CA LYS A 6 -21.48 -38.10 -20.83
C LYS A 6 -21.83 -36.76 -20.15
N PRO A 7 -21.40 -36.52 -18.89
CA PRO A 7 -21.54 -35.23 -18.18
C PRO A 7 -20.53 -34.15 -18.65
N TRP A 8 -20.03 -34.24 -19.88
CA TRP A 8 -18.95 -33.40 -20.41
C TRP A 8 -19.41 -32.03 -20.97
N GLY A 9 -20.71 -31.88 -21.27
CA GLY A 9 -21.26 -30.63 -21.79
C GLY A 9 -21.35 -29.51 -20.74
N LYS A 10 -21.70 -29.85 -19.49
CA LYS A 10 -21.87 -28.88 -18.39
C LYS A 10 -20.54 -28.29 -17.92
N LYS A 11 -19.46 -29.09 -17.85
CA LYS A 11 -18.11 -28.60 -17.48
C LYS A 11 -17.56 -27.60 -18.50
N ARG A 12 -17.75 -27.85 -19.80
CA ARG A 12 -17.32 -26.91 -20.85
C ARG A 12 -18.13 -25.61 -20.83
N GLN A 13 -19.43 -25.67 -20.58
CA GLN A 13 -20.26 -24.47 -20.44
C GLN A 13 -19.88 -23.65 -19.20
N ALA A 14 -19.60 -24.28 -18.06
CA ALA A 14 -19.12 -23.59 -16.86
C ALA A 14 -17.75 -22.91 -17.08
N VAL A 15 -16.78 -23.61 -17.69
CA VAL A 15 -15.46 -23.04 -18.01
C VAL A 15 -15.57 -21.89 -19.03
N THR A 16 -16.48 -22.01 -20.01
CA THR A 16 -16.73 -20.95 -21.00
C THR A 16 -17.48 -19.77 -20.38
N ALA A 17 -18.35 -20.01 -19.41
CA ALA A 17 -19.06 -18.98 -18.65
C ALA A 17 -18.11 -18.22 -17.71
N ILE A 18 -17.19 -18.92 -17.02
CA ILE A 18 -16.12 -18.31 -16.22
C ILE A 18 -15.19 -17.49 -17.13
N GLY A 19 -14.80 -18.02 -18.30
CA GLY A 19 -14.00 -17.29 -19.29
C GLY A 19 -14.73 -16.09 -19.92
N LYS A 20 -16.06 -16.10 -19.98
CA LYS A 20 -16.89 -14.93 -20.38
C LYS A 20 -17.11 -13.94 -19.23
N MET A 21 -17.24 -14.39 -17.98
CA MET A 21 -17.30 -13.53 -16.79
C MET A 21 -15.99 -12.76 -16.58
N MET A 22 -14.85 -13.39 -16.84
CA MET A 22 -13.54 -12.73 -16.80
C MET A 22 -13.35 -11.67 -17.92
N LYS A 23 -14.23 -11.62 -18.93
CA LYS A 23 -14.19 -10.58 -19.99
C LYS A 23 -14.87 -9.27 -19.62
N GLN A 24 -15.61 -9.20 -18.51
CA GLN A 24 -16.11 -7.95 -17.93
C GLN A 24 -15.40 -7.75 -16.59
N ALA A 25 -14.14 -7.30 -16.67
CA ALA A 25 -13.37 -6.89 -15.50
C ALA A 25 -13.98 -5.60 -14.92
N GLY A 26 -14.38 -5.60 -13.66
CA GLY A 26 -14.96 -4.41 -13.04
C GLY A 26 -15.20 -4.52 -11.54
N VAL A 27 -15.34 -3.35 -10.91
CA VAL A 27 -15.95 -3.24 -9.58
C VAL A 27 -17.43 -3.59 -9.74
N PHE A 28 -17.86 -4.66 -9.07
CA PHE A 28 -19.19 -5.24 -9.28
C PHE A 28 -20.27 -4.43 -8.58
N GLN A 29 -20.01 -4.03 -7.34
CA GLN A 29 -20.97 -3.30 -6.51
C GLN A 29 -20.22 -2.48 -5.46
N ILE A 30 -20.57 -1.20 -5.29
CA ILE A 30 -20.18 -0.38 -4.15
C ILE A 30 -21.39 -0.24 -3.24
N ARG A 31 -21.23 -0.56 -1.96
CA ARG A 31 -22.26 -0.44 -0.92
C ARG A 31 -21.90 0.71 0.01
N LEU A 32 -22.57 1.85 -0.19
CA LEU A 32 -22.25 3.09 0.50
C LEU A 32 -22.58 3.03 2.00
N ASP A 33 -23.68 2.37 2.33
CA ASP A 33 -24.15 2.12 3.70
C ASP A 33 -23.15 1.28 4.51
N GLU A 34 -22.56 0.26 3.88
CA GLU A 34 -21.56 -0.61 4.50
C GLU A 34 -20.13 -0.04 4.37
N SER A 35 -19.93 0.95 3.50
CA SER A 35 -18.61 1.41 3.01
C SER A 35 -17.76 0.23 2.52
N THR A 36 -18.32 -0.62 1.65
CA THR A 36 -17.63 -1.77 1.08
C THR A 36 -17.76 -1.82 -0.44
N ALA A 37 -16.89 -2.56 -1.10
CA ALA A 37 -17.02 -2.89 -2.52
C ALA A 37 -16.80 -4.39 -2.76
N TRP A 38 -17.63 -4.97 -3.61
CA TRP A 38 -17.40 -6.28 -4.21
C TRP A 38 -16.61 -6.11 -5.50
N VAL A 39 -15.41 -6.69 -5.54
CA VAL A 39 -14.44 -6.45 -6.60
C VAL A 39 -13.90 -7.77 -7.13
N GLN A 40 -13.74 -7.85 -8.44
CA GLN A 40 -13.11 -9.01 -9.07
C GLN A 40 -11.60 -9.04 -8.82
N PRO A 41 -10.99 -10.24 -8.75
CA PRO A 41 -9.57 -10.41 -8.44
C PRO A 41 -8.62 -9.71 -9.42
N ASN A 42 -9.00 -9.61 -10.69
CA ASN A 42 -8.17 -9.04 -11.76
C ASN A 42 -8.26 -7.51 -11.90
N VAL A 43 -9.09 -6.84 -11.11
CA VAL A 43 -9.16 -5.38 -11.10
C VAL A 43 -7.86 -4.84 -10.52
N THR A 44 -7.27 -3.84 -11.16
CA THR A 44 -6.05 -3.19 -10.66
C THR A 44 -6.36 -2.13 -9.60
N MET A 45 -5.40 -1.81 -8.73
CA MET A 45 -5.57 -0.76 -7.72
C MET A 45 -5.92 0.59 -8.33
N GLY A 46 -5.30 0.94 -9.46
CA GLY A 46 -5.62 2.17 -10.19
C GLY A 46 -7.09 2.21 -10.61
N ALA A 47 -7.62 1.11 -11.17
CA ALA A 47 -9.02 1.02 -11.58
C ALA A 47 -9.98 1.01 -10.37
N LEU A 48 -9.63 0.31 -9.29
CA LEU A 48 -10.42 0.26 -8.07
C LEU A 48 -10.54 1.64 -7.41
N VAL A 49 -9.42 2.35 -7.25
CA VAL A 49 -9.39 3.72 -6.70
C VAL A 49 -10.21 4.65 -7.58
N GLN A 50 -10.06 4.60 -8.92
CA GLN A 50 -10.86 5.45 -9.82
C GLN A 50 -12.36 5.18 -9.73
N ALA A 51 -12.77 3.91 -9.58
CA ALA A 51 -14.18 3.56 -9.48
C ALA A 51 -14.79 4.01 -8.14
N THR A 52 -14.09 3.80 -7.03
CA THR A 52 -14.54 4.15 -5.67
C THR A 52 -14.53 5.66 -5.43
N MET A 53 -13.58 6.38 -6.02
CA MET A 53 -13.49 7.85 -5.91
C MET A 53 -14.70 8.57 -6.48
N LYS A 54 -15.40 7.98 -7.47
CA LYS A 54 -16.67 8.55 -8.00
C LYS A 54 -17.74 8.66 -6.90
N GLU A 55 -17.67 7.77 -5.93
CA GLU A 55 -18.54 7.72 -4.75
C GLU A 55 -17.93 8.40 -3.52
N ARG A 56 -16.82 9.15 -3.68
CA ARG A 56 -16.05 9.79 -2.59
C ARG A 56 -15.54 8.79 -1.55
N LEU A 57 -15.15 7.62 -2.00
CA LEU A 57 -14.55 6.57 -1.19
C LEU A 57 -13.23 6.10 -1.83
N ILE A 58 -12.34 5.50 -1.04
CA ILE A 58 -11.18 4.75 -1.52
C ILE A 58 -11.03 3.46 -0.72
N PRO A 59 -10.32 2.43 -1.22
CA PRO A 59 -9.94 1.29 -0.39
C PRO A 59 -9.17 1.74 0.85
N ALA A 60 -9.42 1.09 2.00
CA ALA A 60 -8.73 1.42 3.25
C ALA A 60 -7.20 1.28 3.11
N VAL A 61 -6.76 0.22 2.42
CA VAL A 61 -5.36 -0.01 2.06
C VAL A 61 -5.25 -0.02 0.55
N VAL A 62 -4.30 0.73 -0.01
CA VAL A 62 -4.05 0.83 -1.45
C VAL A 62 -2.60 0.44 -1.71
N ALA A 63 -2.37 -0.54 -2.59
CA ALA A 63 -1.02 -0.93 -2.96
C ALA A 63 -0.29 0.23 -3.66
N SER A 64 1.04 0.28 -3.56
CA SER A 64 1.83 1.40 -4.07
C SER A 64 1.84 1.52 -5.60
N SER A 65 1.51 0.45 -6.33
CA SER A 65 1.47 0.41 -7.80
C SER A 65 0.04 0.42 -8.31
N LYS A 66 -0.24 1.19 -9.37
CA LYS A 66 -1.55 1.20 -10.04
C LYS A 66 -1.89 -0.11 -10.72
N ASP A 67 -0.88 -0.89 -11.10
CA ASP A 67 -1.01 -2.12 -11.87
C ASP A 67 -1.19 -3.35 -10.99
N THR A 68 -0.87 -3.26 -9.69
CA THR A 68 -1.12 -4.34 -8.72
C THR A 68 -2.59 -4.71 -8.73
N THR A 69 -2.87 -6.00 -8.90
CA THR A 69 -4.26 -6.52 -8.91
C THR A 69 -4.80 -6.72 -7.50
N VAL A 70 -6.12 -6.72 -7.35
CA VAL A 70 -6.76 -7.00 -6.04
C VAL A 70 -6.34 -8.35 -5.49
N VAL A 71 -6.26 -9.39 -6.33
CA VAL A 71 -5.83 -10.72 -5.85
C VAL A 71 -4.38 -10.71 -5.43
N GLU A 72 -3.49 -10.06 -6.19
CA GLU A 72 -2.08 -9.93 -5.83
C GLU A 72 -1.92 -9.21 -4.49
N ALA A 73 -2.64 -8.10 -4.28
CA ALA A 73 -2.63 -7.38 -3.02
C ALA A 73 -3.21 -8.21 -1.85
N PHE A 74 -4.19 -9.08 -2.12
CA PHE A 74 -4.82 -9.93 -1.11
C PHE A 74 -3.98 -11.16 -0.74
N THR A 75 -3.27 -11.76 -1.69
CA THR A 75 -2.45 -12.96 -1.46
C THR A 75 -1.02 -12.62 -1.04
N THR A 76 -0.70 -11.33 -0.88
CA THR A 76 0.58 -10.85 -0.38
C THR A 76 0.31 -9.98 0.84
N GLU A 77 1.25 -9.89 1.79
CA GLU A 77 1.15 -8.98 2.94
C GLU A 77 1.34 -7.50 2.49
N THR A 78 0.51 -7.03 1.54
CA THR A 78 0.63 -5.71 0.94
C THR A 78 0.37 -4.62 1.97
N CYS A 79 1.35 -3.73 2.13
CA CYS A 79 1.30 -2.60 3.05
C CYS A 79 1.31 -1.26 2.31
N SER A 80 0.86 -0.21 2.98
CA SER A 80 0.93 1.18 2.51
C SER A 80 1.04 2.15 3.70
N SER A 81 1.14 3.45 3.40
CA SER A 81 1.12 4.50 4.43
C SER A 81 -0.15 4.54 5.29
N SER A 82 -1.25 3.87 4.92
CA SER A 82 -2.45 3.74 5.77
C SER A 82 -2.44 2.49 6.67
N SER A 83 -1.43 1.61 6.53
CA SER A 83 -1.35 0.35 7.27
C SER A 83 -1.19 0.51 8.79
N PHE A 84 -0.74 1.68 9.26
CA PHE A 84 -0.71 2.01 10.68
C PHE A 84 -2.11 2.17 11.30
N ARG A 85 -3.17 2.27 10.48
CA ARG A 85 -4.56 2.26 10.93
C ARG A 85 -5.28 0.97 10.58
N TYR A 86 -4.95 0.42 9.42
CA TYR A 86 -5.79 -0.57 8.76
C TYR A 86 -5.10 -1.91 8.53
N GLY A 87 -3.83 -2.06 8.93
CA GLY A 87 -3.02 -3.25 8.69
C GLY A 87 -2.66 -3.44 7.22
N THR A 88 -2.40 -4.69 6.85
CA THR A 88 -2.16 -5.11 5.46
C THR A 88 -3.45 -5.13 4.64
N PHE A 89 -3.34 -5.25 3.31
CA PHE A 89 -4.51 -5.22 2.43
C PHE A 89 -5.52 -6.34 2.71
N ASP A 90 -5.06 -7.53 3.07
CA ASP A 90 -5.93 -8.65 3.48
C ASP A 90 -6.76 -8.33 4.73
N CYS A 91 -6.25 -7.49 5.64
CA CYS A 91 -7.02 -7.00 6.79
C CYS A 91 -8.27 -6.22 6.36
N ALA A 92 -8.20 -5.53 5.22
CA ALA A 92 -9.30 -4.78 4.65
C ALA A 92 -10.30 -5.64 3.84
N VAL A 93 -10.06 -6.94 3.67
CA VAL A 93 -10.98 -7.86 2.96
C VAL A 93 -11.86 -8.61 3.95
N LEU A 94 -13.16 -8.32 3.98
CA LEU A 94 -14.10 -8.91 4.95
C LEU A 94 -14.54 -10.33 4.58
N SER A 95 -14.69 -10.60 3.29
CA SER A 95 -15.15 -11.87 2.78
C SER A 95 -14.74 -12.06 1.32
N PHE A 96 -14.80 -13.29 0.83
CA PHE A 96 -14.64 -13.58 -0.59
C PHE A 96 -15.62 -14.65 -1.06
N LYS A 97 -15.94 -14.59 -2.36
CA LYS A 97 -16.63 -15.67 -3.07
C LYS A 97 -15.61 -16.40 -3.94
N GLY A 98 -15.74 -17.71 -4.01
CA GLY A 98 -14.87 -18.54 -4.83
C GLY A 98 -15.55 -19.82 -5.29
N VAL A 99 -14.84 -20.55 -6.14
CA VAL A 99 -15.30 -21.84 -6.69
C VAL A 99 -14.25 -22.90 -6.40
N ARG A 100 -14.67 -24.00 -5.77
CA ARG A 100 -13.81 -25.16 -5.49
C ARG A 100 -13.58 -26.01 -6.75
N ARG A 101 -12.60 -26.93 -6.70
CA ARG A 101 -12.29 -27.85 -7.82
C ARG A 101 -13.48 -28.71 -8.29
N ASP A 102 -14.42 -29.01 -7.41
CA ASP A 102 -15.65 -29.75 -7.72
C ASP A 102 -16.74 -28.90 -8.40
N GLY A 103 -16.50 -27.58 -8.52
CA GLY A 103 -17.45 -26.61 -9.07
C GLY A 103 -18.40 -26.01 -8.05
N GLN A 104 -18.27 -26.33 -6.76
CA GLN A 104 -19.08 -25.73 -5.70
C GLN A 104 -18.71 -24.26 -5.50
N GLU A 105 -19.72 -23.38 -5.54
CA GLU A 105 -19.57 -21.98 -5.11
C GLU A 105 -19.56 -21.89 -3.59
N ILE A 106 -18.60 -21.15 -3.06
CA ILE A 106 -18.45 -20.89 -1.62
C ILE A 106 -18.37 -19.40 -1.35
N MET A 107 -18.83 -19.00 -0.17
CA MET A 107 -18.64 -17.68 0.39
C MET A 107 -17.96 -17.85 1.75
N VAL A 108 -16.80 -17.22 1.90
CA VAL A 108 -15.99 -17.31 3.11
C VAL A 108 -15.93 -15.93 3.73
N LYS A 109 -16.37 -15.81 4.98
CA LYS A 109 -16.14 -14.63 5.80
C LYS A 109 -14.79 -14.79 6.48
N LEU A 110 -13.97 -13.75 6.43
CA LEU A 110 -12.64 -13.75 7.01
C LEU A 110 -12.73 -13.23 8.45
N HIS A 111 -11.95 -13.85 9.32
CA HIS A 111 -11.79 -13.51 10.73
C HIS A 111 -10.33 -13.19 11.06
N ASP A 112 -10.12 -12.50 12.18
CA ASP A 112 -8.78 -12.16 12.66
C ASP A 112 -7.96 -13.44 12.90
N GLY A 113 -6.78 -13.53 12.29
CA GLY A 113 -5.89 -14.68 12.43
C GLY A 113 -6.16 -15.82 11.45
N ASP A 114 -7.12 -15.67 10.54
CA ASP A 114 -7.31 -16.62 9.44
C ASP A 114 -6.06 -16.67 8.56
N ALA A 115 -5.50 -17.87 8.38
CA ALA A 115 -4.41 -18.10 7.44
C ALA A 115 -4.97 -18.10 6.01
N VAL A 116 -4.90 -16.96 5.33
CA VAL A 116 -5.44 -16.76 3.96
C VAL A 116 -4.95 -17.85 3.00
N ASP A 117 -3.66 -18.20 3.04
CA ASP A 117 -3.10 -19.24 2.17
C ASP A 117 -3.80 -20.60 2.32
N GLN A 118 -4.16 -20.99 3.55
CA GLN A 118 -4.85 -22.24 3.82
C GLN A 118 -6.31 -22.19 3.33
N LEU A 119 -6.97 -21.04 3.48
CA LEU A 119 -8.34 -20.84 3.01
C LEU A 119 -8.46 -20.84 1.48
N LEU A 120 -7.39 -20.49 0.78
CA LEU A 120 -7.34 -20.43 -0.67
C LEU A 120 -6.95 -21.75 -1.33
N GLU A 121 -6.57 -22.77 -0.56
CA GLU A 121 -6.13 -24.04 -1.14
C GLU A 121 -7.25 -24.71 -1.95
N GLY A 122 -7.06 -24.77 -3.28
CA GLY A 122 -8.02 -25.39 -4.20
C GLY A 122 -9.27 -24.54 -4.48
N VAL A 123 -9.26 -23.25 -4.14
CA VAL A 123 -10.35 -22.30 -4.39
C VAL A 123 -9.94 -21.26 -5.42
N LEU A 124 -10.75 -21.09 -6.47
CA LEU A 124 -10.62 -19.98 -7.41
C LEU A 124 -11.46 -18.81 -6.91
N ILE A 125 -10.83 -17.74 -6.42
CA ILE A 125 -11.54 -16.52 -6.01
C ILE A 125 -12.21 -15.87 -7.22
N THR A 126 -13.46 -15.45 -7.04
CA THR A 126 -14.24 -14.76 -8.08
C THR A 126 -14.60 -13.33 -7.69
N LEU A 127 -14.82 -13.06 -6.39
CA LEU A 127 -15.11 -11.74 -5.86
C LEU A 127 -14.54 -11.58 -4.45
N LEU A 128 -14.07 -10.39 -4.11
CA LEU A 128 -13.61 -10.00 -2.77
C LEU A 128 -14.43 -8.81 -2.28
N GLU A 129 -14.81 -8.83 -1.00
CA GLU A 129 -15.49 -7.73 -0.32
C GLU A 129 -14.47 -6.89 0.44
N ILE A 130 -14.22 -5.68 -0.04
CA ILE A 130 -13.13 -4.80 0.44
C ILE A 130 -13.73 -3.62 1.19
N VAL A 131 -13.14 -3.24 2.32
CA VAL A 131 -13.51 -2.05 3.07
C VAL A 131 -13.02 -0.78 2.37
N LEU A 132 -13.92 0.20 2.33
CA LEU A 132 -13.69 1.53 1.84
C LEU A 132 -13.72 2.55 2.99
N VAL A 133 -13.00 3.65 2.79
CA VAL A 133 -12.94 4.80 3.70
C VAL A 133 -13.31 6.08 2.97
N PRO A 134 -13.81 7.11 3.68
CA PRO A 134 -14.09 8.41 3.09
C PRO A 134 -12.88 8.98 2.35
N ALA A 135 -13.12 9.53 1.17
CA ALA A 135 -12.09 10.15 0.35
C ALA A 135 -12.37 11.64 0.15
N GLY A 136 -11.28 12.41 0.16
CA GLY A 136 -11.24 13.81 -0.25
C GLY A 136 -10.67 13.93 -1.66
N LYS A 137 -10.52 15.17 -2.13
CA LYS A 137 -9.87 15.42 -3.43
C LYS A 137 -8.35 15.50 -3.30
N TYR A 138 -7.88 15.85 -2.11
CA TYR A 138 -6.49 16.16 -1.84
C TYR A 138 -6.00 15.48 -0.57
N VAL A 139 -4.68 15.45 -0.43
CA VAL A 139 -3.98 15.12 0.81
C VAL A 139 -3.15 16.33 1.18
N GLU A 140 -3.36 16.83 2.40
CA GLU A 140 -2.45 17.76 3.05
C GLU A 140 -1.30 16.93 3.64
N ILE A 141 -0.11 17.13 3.10
CA ILE A 141 1.12 16.45 3.50
C ILE A 141 1.90 17.36 4.43
N THR A 142 2.38 16.81 5.54
CA THR A 142 3.39 17.46 6.39
C THR A 142 4.68 16.65 6.36
N TYR A 143 5.79 17.33 6.10
CA TYR A 143 7.14 16.79 6.15
C TYR A 143 7.79 17.16 7.48
N TRP A 144 8.19 16.15 8.22
CA TRP A 144 8.86 16.26 9.51
C TRP A 144 10.32 15.84 9.33
N PRO A 145 11.29 16.76 9.33
CA PRO A 145 12.70 16.40 9.21
C PRO A 145 13.12 15.50 10.38
N VAL A 146 13.93 14.49 10.07
CA VAL A 146 14.54 13.59 11.06
C VAL A 146 16.02 13.40 10.76
N ASP A 147 16.81 13.30 11.81
CA ASP A 147 18.27 13.19 11.73
C ASP A 147 18.79 11.79 12.10
N SER A 148 17.90 10.85 12.36
CA SER A 148 18.27 9.49 12.75
C SER A 148 17.10 8.52 12.52
N LEU A 149 17.43 7.24 12.38
CA LEU A 149 16.43 6.17 12.30
C LEU A 149 15.56 6.12 13.56
N SER A 150 16.15 6.31 14.74
CA SER A 150 15.42 6.32 16.01
C SER A 150 14.43 7.48 16.09
N ASP A 151 14.81 8.68 15.65
CA ASP A 151 13.89 9.82 15.52
C ASP A 151 12.76 9.48 14.54
N ALA A 152 13.06 8.95 13.34
CA ALA A 152 12.04 8.54 12.38
C ALA A 152 10.99 7.59 13.00
N LEU A 153 11.46 6.54 13.68
CA LEU A 153 10.59 5.54 14.30
C LEU A 153 9.71 6.15 15.38
N LEU A 154 10.26 7.01 16.26
CA LEU A 154 9.49 7.67 17.31
C LEU A 154 8.39 8.59 16.76
N ARG A 155 8.62 9.30 15.65
CA ARG A 155 7.64 10.21 15.02
C ARG A 155 6.48 9.46 14.39
N ILE A 156 6.74 8.29 13.83
CA ILE A 156 5.72 7.42 13.22
C ILE A 156 4.83 6.80 14.30
N MET A 157 5.33 6.61 15.52
CA MET A 157 4.52 6.05 16.60
C MET A 157 3.38 7.00 16.98
N PRO A 158 2.12 6.52 17.04
CA PRO A 158 1.00 7.30 17.56
C PRO A 158 1.28 7.82 18.97
N LYS A 159 0.76 9.00 19.29
CA LYS A 159 0.96 9.60 20.62
C LYS A 159 0.30 8.74 21.70
N GLU A 160 1.10 8.23 22.63
CA GLU A 160 0.60 7.58 23.83
C GLU A 160 0.01 8.63 24.80
N PRO A 161 -1.23 8.47 25.29
CA PRO A 161 -1.91 9.47 26.12
C PRO A 161 -1.24 9.72 27.49
N LYS A 162 -0.25 8.90 27.87
CA LYS A 162 0.47 8.98 29.15
C LYS A 162 1.98 9.25 29.01
N SER A 163 2.49 9.45 27.79
CA SER A 163 3.92 9.70 27.62
C SER A 163 4.25 11.16 27.95
N SER A 164 5.01 11.36 29.03
CA SER A 164 5.61 12.63 29.42
C SER A 164 6.88 12.97 28.60
N SER A 165 7.17 12.23 27.53
CA SER A 165 8.34 12.49 26.71
C SER A 165 8.15 13.79 25.90
N HIS A 166 9.20 14.61 25.86
CA HIS A 166 9.28 15.85 25.07
C HIS A 166 9.30 15.63 23.55
N TYR A 167 9.00 14.41 23.10
CA TYR A 167 9.10 14.02 21.72
C TYR A 167 7.75 14.22 21.00
N LYS A 168 7.75 14.97 19.90
CA LYS A 168 6.54 15.29 19.14
C LYS A 168 6.29 14.18 18.11
N SER A 169 5.45 13.21 18.46
CA SER A 169 4.84 12.31 17.49
C SER A 169 4.25 13.12 16.33
N ALA A 170 4.49 12.67 15.10
CA ALA A 170 3.90 13.27 13.91
C ALA A 170 2.46 12.79 13.71
N VAL A 171 2.08 11.68 14.34
CA VAL A 171 0.79 11.01 14.13
C VAL A 171 -0.21 11.39 15.21
N ASP A 172 -1.35 11.91 14.76
CA ASP A 172 -2.51 12.22 15.59
C ASP A 172 -3.79 11.56 15.04
N ASP A 173 -4.92 11.80 15.72
CA ASP A 173 -6.21 11.22 15.37
C ASP A 173 -6.70 11.64 13.97
N SER A 174 -6.19 12.73 13.41
CA SER A 174 -6.56 13.25 12.09
C SER A 174 -5.63 12.77 10.96
N THR A 175 -4.52 12.12 11.29
CA THR A 175 -3.55 11.63 10.31
C THR A 175 -4.11 10.42 9.57
N ASP A 176 -4.26 10.42 8.24
CA ASP A 176 -4.75 9.27 7.47
C ASP A 176 -3.62 8.40 6.89
N PHE A 177 -2.44 8.99 6.72
CA PHE A 177 -1.28 8.35 6.12
C PHE A 177 0.00 8.70 6.90
N VAL A 178 0.91 7.76 7.06
CA VAL A 178 2.26 8.00 7.59
C VAL A 178 3.29 7.10 6.91
N ASP A 179 4.43 7.69 6.52
CA ASP A 179 5.65 6.99 6.10
C ASP A 179 6.85 7.64 6.80
N GLY A 180 7.86 6.85 7.15
CA GLY A 180 9.22 7.31 7.43
C GLY A 180 10.11 7.02 6.25
N ILE A 181 10.84 8.02 5.75
CA ILE A 181 11.76 7.87 4.63
C ILE A 181 13.15 8.30 5.10
N MET A 182 14.08 7.37 5.08
CA MET A 182 15.49 7.65 5.34
C MET A 182 16.26 7.70 4.02
N PHE A 183 16.89 8.84 3.77
CA PHE A 183 17.73 9.10 2.62
C PHE A 183 19.19 8.76 2.92
N GLU A 184 19.68 9.07 4.11
CA GLU A 184 21.01 8.74 4.64
C GLU A 184 20.90 8.44 6.13
N TRP A 185 22.00 8.01 6.75
CA TRP A 185 22.07 7.77 8.19
C TRP A 185 21.53 8.93 9.04
N PHE A 186 21.79 10.17 8.61
CA PHE A 186 21.41 11.39 9.33
C PHE A 186 20.53 12.34 8.52
N LEU A 187 19.85 11.82 7.51
CA LEU A 187 18.94 12.59 6.67
C LEU A 187 17.71 11.75 6.36
N GLY A 188 16.57 12.16 6.90
CA GLY A 188 15.29 11.56 6.60
C GLY A 188 14.14 12.54 6.78
N VAL A 189 12.94 12.07 6.45
CA VAL A 189 11.68 12.75 6.73
C VAL A 189 10.64 11.74 7.18
N VAL A 190 9.83 12.10 8.16
CA VAL A 190 8.53 11.47 8.36
C VAL A 190 7.50 12.28 7.58
N VAL A 191 6.66 11.60 6.82
CA VAL A 191 5.65 12.19 5.96
C VAL A 191 4.30 11.78 6.50
N THR A 192 3.51 12.74 6.97
CA THR A 192 2.12 12.50 7.38
C THR A 192 1.17 13.09 6.36
N GLY A 193 0.06 12.42 6.10
CA GLY A 193 -0.96 12.86 5.18
C GLY A 193 -2.33 12.89 5.83
N ARG A 194 -3.10 13.95 5.58
CA ARG A 194 -4.51 14.07 5.96
C ARG A 194 -5.37 14.28 4.72
N ILE A 195 -6.38 13.45 4.55
CA ILE A 195 -7.35 13.56 3.48
C ILE A 195 -8.17 14.84 3.70
N THR A 196 -8.23 15.69 2.68
CA THR A 196 -8.97 16.95 2.73
C THR A 196 -9.71 17.24 1.43
N SER A 197 -10.80 18.01 1.56
CA SER A 197 -11.52 18.57 0.41
C SER A 197 -11.15 20.04 0.14
N ALA A 198 -10.51 20.69 1.11
CA ALA A 198 -10.05 22.08 1.00
C ALA A 198 -8.67 22.15 0.34
N VAL A 199 -8.37 23.33 -0.20
CA VAL A 199 -7.09 23.60 -0.86
C VAL A 199 -6.50 24.84 -0.20
N ASP A 200 -5.94 24.64 0.98
CA ASP A 200 -5.47 25.76 1.80
C ASP A 200 -3.99 26.10 1.51
N HIS A 201 -3.23 25.15 0.94
CA HIS A 201 -1.79 25.29 0.66
C HIS A 201 -1.40 24.70 -0.72
N ILE A 202 -1.68 25.43 -1.83
CA ILE A 202 -1.29 25.01 -3.19
C ILE A 202 0.21 25.22 -3.41
N HIS A 203 1.02 24.26 -3.00
CA HIS A 203 2.42 24.16 -3.41
C HIS A 203 2.76 22.70 -3.69
N SER A 204 2.22 22.12 -4.76
CA SER A 204 2.66 20.77 -5.14
C SER A 204 4.01 20.85 -5.87
N GLY A 205 5.10 21.01 -5.11
CA GLY A 205 6.46 20.90 -5.64
C GLY A 205 6.76 19.50 -6.21
N LEU A 206 5.90 18.53 -5.90
CA LEU A 206 5.78 17.23 -6.59
C LEU A 206 5.67 17.35 -8.11
N LYS A 207 5.10 18.43 -8.66
CA LYS A 207 5.08 18.69 -10.12
C LYS A 207 6.41 19.19 -10.67
N ASP A 208 7.23 19.85 -9.85
CA ASP A 208 8.51 20.45 -10.23
C ASP A 208 9.69 19.48 -10.05
N SER A 209 9.49 18.40 -9.29
CA SER A 209 10.44 17.29 -9.11
C SER A 209 10.23 16.18 -10.13
N ASP A 210 11.30 15.47 -10.50
CA ASP A 210 11.19 14.30 -11.38
C ASP A 210 10.52 13.10 -10.65
N THR A 211 10.55 13.05 -9.30
CA THR A 211 9.90 12.02 -8.46
C THR A 211 9.52 12.53 -7.06
N PHE A 212 8.58 11.86 -6.39
CA PHE A 212 8.24 12.10 -4.97
C PHE A 212 9.47 12.00 -4.05
N MET A 213 10.33 10.99 -4.27
CA MET A 213 11.51 10.74 -3.45
C MET A 213 12.49 11.92 -3.47
N GLN A 214 12.77 12.48 -4.64
CA GLN A 214 13.66 13.64 -4.77
C GLN A 214 13.06 14.90 -4.17
N HIS A 215 11.73 15.05 -4.24
CA HIS A 215 11.02 16.17 -3.62
C HIS A 215 11.12 16.09 -2.09
N ALA A 216 10.80 14.93 -1.53
CA ALA A 216 10.90 14.67 -0.10
C ALA A 216 12.34 14.82 0.43
N GLU A 217 13.35 14.39 -0.34
CA GLU A 217 14.77 14.57 -0.01
C GLU A 217 15.17 16.03 0.00
N SER A 218 14.77 16.80 -1.03
CA SER A 218 15.03 18.24 -1.11
C SER A 218 14.43 19.00 0.06
N ILE A 219 13.21 18.65 0.48
CA ILE A 219 12.58 19.21 1.68
C ILE A 219 13.38 18.82 2.93
N GLY A 220 13.70 17.53 3.09
CA GLY A 220 14.48 17.03 4.22
C GLY A 220 15.82 17.74 4.37
N SER A 221 16.56 17.95 3.27
CA SER A 221 17.83 18.68 3.27
C SER A 221 17.68 20.16 3.61
N LYS A 222 16.61 20.81 3.13
CA LYS A 222 16.33 22.23 3.45
C LYS A 222 15.97 22.44 4.91
N LEU A 223 15.26 21.49 5.51
CA LEU A 223 14.81 21.53 6.89
C LEU A 223 15.80 20.86 7.86
N GLN A 224 16.92 20.32 7.38
CA GLN A 224 17.88 19.61 8.21
C GLN A 224 18.45 20.53 9.31
N GLY A 225 18.43 20.06 10.56
CA GLY A 225 18.86 20.85 11.71
C GLY A 225 17.85 21.91 12.18
N THR A 226 16.70 22.03 11.53
CA THR A 226 15.58 22.87 11.98
C THR A 226 14.52 22.01 12.69
N LEU A 227 13.71 22.65 13.54
CA LEU A 227 12.51 22.02 14.12
C LEU A 227 11.24 22.33 13.31
N ASP A 228 11.40 22.97 12.15
CA ASP A 228 10.31 23.42 11.30
C ASP A 228 9.78 22.26 10.45
N THR A 229 8.52 22.38 10.04
CA THR A 229 7.86 21.45 9.13
C THR A 229 7.43 22.18 7.87
N LEU A 230 7.33 21.44 6.76
CA LEU A 230 6.75 21.96 5.53
C LEU A 230 5.41 21.28 5.27
N VAL A 231 4.40 22.07 4.94
CA VAL A 231 3.06 21.61 4.60
C VAL A 231 2.77 21.92 3.14
N GLU A 232 2.25 20.94 2.41
CA GLU A 232 1.75 21.12 1.04
C GLU A 232 0.49 20.30 0.79
N THR A 233 -0.32 20.72 -0.18
CA THR A 233 -1.52 19.98 -0.59
C THR A 233 -1.33 19.39 -1.99
N VAL A 234 -1.62 18.10 -2.15
CA VAL A 234 -1.46 17.37 -3.42
C VAL A 234 -2.73 16.58 -3.76
N PRO A 235 -2.99 16.25 -5.04
CA PRO A 235 -4.11 15.39 -5.40
C PRO A 235 -4.01 14.01 -4.73
N LEU A 236 -5.13 13.50 -4.21
CA LEU A 236 -5.17 12.22 -3.50
C LEU A 236 -4.60 11.06 -4.35
N ILE A 237 -4.95 11.00 -5.63
CA ILE A 237 -4.45 9.95 -6.55
C ILE A 237 -2.93 10.04 -6.72
N ASP A 238 -2.37 11.25 -6.79
CA ASP A 238 -0.92 11.44 -6.92
C ASP A 238 -0.20 11.02 -5.64
N TYR A 239 -0.81 11.25 -4.47
CA TYR A 239 -0.27 10.76 -3.20
C TYR A 239 -0.34 9.24 -3.09
N LEU A 240 -1.50 8.62 -3.34
CA LEU A 240 -1.69 7.17 -3.21
C LEU A 240 -0.69 6.37 -4.06
N PHE A 241 -0.35 6.89 -5.24
CA PHE A 241 0.59 6.27 -6.16
C PHE A 241 1.90 7.06 -6.33
N ARG A 242 2.33 7.79 -5.29
CA ARG A 242 3.54 8.65 -5.30
C ARG A 242 4.84 7.89 -5.61
N TYR A 243 4.87 6.59 -5.33
CA TYR A 243 6.00 5.71 -5.63
C TYR A 243 5.89 5.05 -7.03
N ASP A 244 4.73 5.16 -7.68
CA ASP A 244 4.49 4.62 -9.02
C ASP A 244 5.04 5.57 -10.09
N VAL A 245 6.34 5.41 -10.36
CA VAL A 245 7.02 6.10 -11.45
C VAL A 245 6.64 5.46 -12.79
N GLY A 246 5.47 5.81 -13.30
CA GLY A 246 4.94 5.27 -14.54
C GLY A 246 5.88 5.40 -15.75
N PRO A 247 5.59 4.73 -16.88
CA PRO A 247 6.47 4.69 -18.05
C PRO A 247 6.79 6.06 -18.66
N LEU A 248 6.03 7.12 -18.37
CA LEU A 248 6.25 8.47 -18.89
C LEU A 248 7.52 9.13 -18.35
N ALA A 249 7.96 8.83 -17.13
CA ALA A 249 9.27 9.26 -16.63
C ALA A 249 10.42 8.62 -17.45
N ARG A 250 10.19 7.47 -18.09
CA ARG A 250 11.15 6.84 -19.03
C ARG A 250 11.27 7.59 -20.35
N ARG A 251 10.31 8.48 -20.70
CA ARG A 251 10.22 9.10 -22.03
C ARG A 251 11.04 10.38 -22.17
N LYS A 252 11.47 11.02 -21.08
CA LYS A 252 12.40 12.17 -21.12
C LYS A 252 13.85 11.75 -21.44
N ARG A 253 14.12 10.44 -21.53
CA ARG A 253 15.37 9.88 -22.05
C ARG A 253 15.13 9.16 -23.37
N ARG A 254 15.07 9.88 -24.48
CA ARG A 254 15.36 9.31 -25.81
C ARG A 254 16.05 10.31 -26.74
N SER A 255 17.35 10.12 -26.91
CA SER A 255 17.92 9.96 -28.24
C SER A 255 18.95 8.83 -28.19
N GLY A 256 18.56 7.64 -28.65
CA GLY A 256 19.41 6.45 -28.65
C GLY A 256 18.60 5.24 -29.09
N SER A 257 18.71 4.90 -30.36
CA SER A 257 18.00 3.81 -31.04
C SER A 257 18.39 2.44 -30.48
N ARG A 258 17.41 1.65 -30.03
CA ARG A 258 17.06 0.32 -30.56
C ARG A 258 15.86 -0.25 -29.81
N ARG A 259 14.95 -0.86 -30.58
CA ARG A 259 13.86 -1.70 -30.09
C ARG A 259 14.50 -2.99 -29.58
N ASP A 260 14.32 -3.29 -28.29
CA ASP A 260 14.38 -4.65 -27.79
C ASP A 260 13.28 -4.87 -26.75
N SER A 261 12.86 -6.13 -26.75
CA SER A 261 11.70 -6.78 -26.17
C SER A 261 11.53 -6.63 -24.66
N PHE A 262 10.26 -6.77 -24.27
CA PHE A 262 9.74 -6.89 -22.90
C PHE A 262 10.60 -7.77 -22.00
N VAL A 263 11.32 -7.13 -21.08
CA VAL A 263 11.63 -7.66 -19.74
C VAL A 263 11.43 -6.48 -18.79
N THR A 264 10.41 -6.55 -17.95
CA THR A 264 10.24 -5.68 -16.78
C THR A 264 11.33 -6.01 -15.80
N GLN A 265 12.50 -5.42 -16.01
CA GLN A 265 13.56 -5.40 -15.02
C GLN A 265 13.24 -4.23 -14.08
N ASP A 266 12.62 -4.55 -12.96
CA ASP A 266 12.62 -3.67 -11.79
C ASP A 266 14.07 -3.26 -11.55
N CYS A 267 14.36 -1.96 -11.67
CA CYS A 267 15.69 -1.42 -11.42
C CYS A 267 16.01 -1.36 -9.92
N THR A 268 15.25 -2.03 -9.07
CA THR A 268 15.49 -2.17 -7.63
C THR A 268 16.27 -3.45 -7.38
N GLY A 269 17.58 -3.43 -7.64
CA GLY A 269 18.53 -4.40 -7.07
C GLY A 269 18.70 -4.27 -5.54
N ALA A 270 17.71 -3.71 -4.85
CA ALA A 270 17.65 -3.58 -3.41
C ALA A 270 16.69 -4.64 -2.88
N VAL A 271 17.25 -5.65 -2.21
CA VAL A 271 16.59 -6.89 -1.77
C VAL A 271 15.65 -6.67 -0.56
N LEU A 272 15.37 -5.42 -0.18
CA LEU A 272 14.61 -5.12 1.03
C LEU A 272 13.18 -4.72 0.69
N ASP A 273 12.27 -5.67 0.87
CA ASP A 273 10.82 -5.48 1.00
C ASP A 273 10.34 -6.52 2.02
N VAL A 274 10.34 -6.14 3.29
CA VAL A 274 10.18 -7.06 4.43
C VAL A 274 9.26 -6.48 5.48
N ILE A 275 8.57 -7.37 6.19
CA ILE A 275 7.79 -7.00 7.37
C ILE A 275 8.53 -7.53 8.60
N LEU A 276 8.92 -6.62 9.49
CA LEU A 276 9.74 -6.90 10.65
C LEU A 276 8.94 -6.67 11.95
N PRO A 277 9.05 -7.56 12.94
CA PRO A 277 8.31 -7.47 14.20
C PRO A 277 8.89 -6.46 15.20
N THR A 278 10.19 -6.17 15.17
CA THR A 278 10.84 -5.36 16.22
C THR A 278 11.68 -4.20 15.69
N LEU A 279 11.82 -3.14 16.49
CA LEU A 279 12.66 -1.98 16.15
C LEU A 279 14.15 -2.37 16.01
N SER A 280 14.62 -3.37 16.76
CA SER A 280 16.00 -3.88 16.64
C SER A 280 16.24 -4.48 15.27
N GLU A 281 15.31 -5.32 14.79
CA GLU A 281 15.41 -5.94 13.47
C GLU A 281 15.36 -4.90 12.35
N ILE A 282 14.58 -3.82 12.52
CA ILE A 282 14.61 -2.70 11.57
C ILE A 282 16.00 -2.08 11.53
N SER A 283 16.60 -1.77 12.68
CA SER A 283 17.94 -1.18 12.76
C SER A 283 18.98 -2.07 12.07
N ASP A 284 18.92 -3.38 12.31
CA ASP A 284 19.83 -4.35 11.69
C ASP A 284 19.62 -4.46 10.17
N ALA A 285 18.36 -4.52 9.72
CA ALA A 285 18.01 -4.58 8.31
C ALA A 285 18.43 -3.32 7.55
N VAL A 286 18.15 -2.14 8.11
CA VAL A 286 18.55 -0.83 7.57
C VAL A 286 20.07 -0.72 7.50
N SER A 287 20.76 -1.11 8.57
CA SER A 287 22.23 -1.07 8.61
C SER A 287 22.87 -2.01 7.58
N SER A 288 22.36 -3.24 7.49
CA SER A 288 22.81 -4.24 6.51
C SER A 288 22.58 -3.77 5.07
N HIS A 289 21.44 -3.12 4.81
CA HIS A 289 21.11 -2.56 3.50
C HIS A 289 22.08 -1.45 3.11
N TRP A 290 22.36 -0.48 3.99
CA TRP A 290 23.26 0.63 3.66
C TRP A 290 24.74 0.28 3.59
N CYS A 291 25.15 -0.85 4.16
CA CYS A 291 26.47 -1.43 3.87
C CYS A 291 26.62 -1.84 2.41
N LYS A 292 25.51 -2.17 1.72
CA LYS A 292 25.51 -2.75 0.36
C LYS A 292 24.95 -1.79 -0.69
N SER A 293 24.02 -0.92 -0.32
CA SER A 293 23.25 -0.06 -1.20
C SER A 293 23.17 1.38 -0.69
N THR A 294 22.92 2.32 -1.59
CA THR A 294 22.66 3.73 -1.24
C THR A 294 21.21 4.12 -1.51
N VAL A 295 20.36 3.14 -1.83
CA VAL A 295 18.94 3.36 -2.10
C VAL A 295 18.25 3.80 -0.79
N PRO A 296 17.44 4.87 -0.83
CA PRO A 296 16.63 5.28 0.32
C PRO A 296 15.71 4.15 0.82
N ILE A 297 15.37 4.21 2.10
CA ILE A 297 14.50 3.22 2.75
C ILE A 297 13.23 3.93 3.19
N SER A 298 12.08 3.32 2.89
CA SER A 298 10.79 3.69 3.44
C SER A 298 10.40 2.70 4.52
N MET A 299 9.75 3.20 5.56
CA MET A 299 9.29 2.46 6.72
C MET A 299 7.86 2.87 7.03
N ALA A 300 6.97 1.91 7.18
CA ALA A 300 5.61 2.14 7.62
C ALA A 300 5.30 1.24 8.80
N ARG A 301 4.65 1.80 9.82
CA ARG A 301 4.10 1.02 10.93
C ARG A 301 2.87 0.27 10.42
N VAL A 302 2.76 -1.00 10.78
CA VAL A 302 1.64 -1.87 10.41
C VAL A 302 1.00 -2.34 11.70
N GLU A 303 -0.23 -1.89 11.94
CA GLU A 303 -0.98 -2.36 13.11
C GLU A 303 -1.55 -3.77 12.83
N PRO A 304 -1.72 -4.60 13.87
CA PRO A 304 -2.30 -5.92 13.70
C PRO A 304 -3.76 -5.81 13.32
N HIS A 305 -4.24 -6.84 12.62
CA HIS A 305 -5.60 -6.95 12.07
C HIS A 305 -6.72 -6.57 13.07
N SER A 306 -6.56 -6.86 14.37
CA SER A 306 -7.53 -6.54 15.42
C SER A 306 -7.81 -5.06 15.68
N THR A 307 -6.92 -4.17 15.23
CA THR A 307 -7.07 -2.72 15.41
C THR A 307 -7.98 -2.09 14.36
N PHE A 308 -8.27 -2.83 13.26
CA PHE A 308 -9.18 -2.41 12.22
C PHE A 308 -10.63 -2.53 12.71
N GLY A 309 -11.09 -1.52 13.47
CA GLY A 309 -12.34 -1.48 14.23
C GLY A 309 -13.67 -1.69 13.48
N ARG A 310 -13.64 -2.08 12.20
CA ARG A 310 -14.83 -2.53 11.44
C ARG A 310 -15.10 -4.04 11.50
N ARG A 311 -14.17 -4.88 12.00
CA ARG A 311 -14.53 -6.22 12.49
C ARG A 311 -14.79 -6.10 14.00
N ARG A 312 -16.03 -6.39 14.41
CA ARG A 312 -16.61 -6.02 15.72
C ARG A 312 -15.75 -6.42 16.94
N PRO A 313 -15.92 -5.70 18.07
CA PRO A 313 -15.08 -5.81 19.26
C PRO A 313 -15.31 -7.10 20.04
N GLY A 314 -14.22 -7.62 20.60
CA GLY A 314 -14.24 -8.67 21.60
C GLY A 314 -13.61 -9.97 21.11
N VAL A 315 -12.28 -10.02 21.14
CA VAL A 315 -11.38 -11.14 21.47
C VAL A 315 -9.98 -10.72 21.01
N ARG A 316 -8.94 -11.06 21.80
CA ARG A 316 -7.54 -10.69 21.55
C ARG A 316 -7.05 -11.20 20.19
N SER A 317 -6.41 -10.31 19.44
CA SER A 317 -5.61 -10.60 18.23
C SER A 317 -4.63 -11.75 18.44
N THR A 318 -4.53 -12.65 17.47
CA THR A 318 -3.47 -13.65 17.36
C THR A 318 -2.38 -13.26 16.34
N LEU A 319 -2.43 -12.03 15.80
CA LEU A 319 -1.23 -11.38 15.26
C LEU A 319 -0.48 -10.71 16.42
N ASP A 320 0.67 -11.28 16.79
CA ASP A 320 1.52 -10.86 17.93
C ASP A 320 2.13 -9.46 17.69
N GLY A 321 1.33 -8.42 17.92
CA GLY A 321 1.80 -7.04 18.04
C GLY A 321 2.00 -6.27 16.73
N VAL A 322 2.55 -5.07 16.90
CA VAL A 322 2.85 -4.10 15.84
C VAL A 322 4.00 -4.60 14.99
N ARG A 323 3.88 -4.53 13.67
CA ARG A 323 4.97 -4.81 12.73
C ARG A 323 5.40 -3.55 11.98
N TRP A 324 6.49 -3.67 11.23
CA TRP A 324 7.05 -2.59 10.42
C TRP A 324 7.35 -3.08 9.02
N HIS A 325 6.71 -2.46 8.04
CA HIS A 325 7.03 -2.66 6.65
C HIS A 325 8.24 -1.80 6.29
N VAL A 326 9.33 -2.44 5.88
CA VAL A 326 10.58 -1.78 5.50
C VAL A 326 10.90 -2.15 4.06
N ARG A 327 11.02 -1.12 3.22
CA ARG A 327 11.26 -1.30 1.79
C ARG A 327 12.28 -0.32 1.23
N ALA A 328 13.06 -0.74 0.27
CA ALA A 328 13.87 0.16 -0.54
C ALA A 328 12.96 0.93 -1.53
N VAL A 329 13.16 2.24 -1.65
CA VAL A 329 12.38 3.13 -2.51
C VAL A 329 13.28 4.07 -3.31
N GLY A 330 12.98 4.24 -4.60
CA GLY A 330 13.75 5.08 -5.50
C GLY A 330 14.86 4.33 -6.25
N CYS A 331 15.98 5.00 -6.52
CA CYS A 331 17.08 4.47 -7.32
C CYS A 331 18.43 4.59 -6.59
N GLU A 332 19.42 3.80 -7.03
CA GLU A 332 20.79 3.91 -6.50
C GLU A 332 21.36 5.31 -6.71
N ARG A 333 22.07 5.80 -5.69
CA ARG A 333 22.89 7.00 -5.83
C ARG A 333 24.20 6.65 -6.51
N LYS A 334 24.69 7.55 -7.36
CA LYS A 334 26.10 7.52 -7.77
C LYS A 334 26.95 7.81 -6.53
N LYS A 335 27.71 6.83 -6.04
CA LYS A 335 28.77 7.08 -5.05
C LYS A 335 29.65 8.20 -5.61
N LYS A 336 29.70 9.36 -4.95
CA LYS A 336 30.75 10.34 -5.22
C LYS A 336 32.07 9.61 -4.93
N ARG A 337 32.85 9.35 -5.97
CA ARG A 337 34.26 8.99 -5.79
C ARG A 337 34.90 10.20 -5.14
N ASN A 338 35.36 10.03 -3.89
CA ASN A 338 36.28 10.98 -3.28
C ASN A 338 37.57 11.08 -4.08
#